data_AF-A0A8H4P882-F1
#
_entry.id   AF-A0A8H4P882-F1
#
_cell.length_a   1.000
_cell.length_b   1.000
_cell.length_c   1.000
_cell.angle_alpha   90.00
_cell.angle_beta   90.00
_cell.angle_gamma   90.00
#
_symmetry.space_group_name_H-M   'P 1'
#
loop_
_entity.id
_entity.type
_entity.pdbx_description
1 polymer ?
#
loop_
_entity_poly.entity_id
_entity_poly.type
_entity_poly.pdbx_seq_one_letter_code
_entity_poly.pdbx_strand_id
1 'polypeptide(L)'
;MQLNTLARQTLFASTLALSHALDFCGNENDHVVPDQQIQDLAQKQSNQTHLIDVYFHVGSTHANENLISDKTLDTQFDTLRRAFLPHGFEFELVNTSRIVDDTVGKGFYGEGGTIDDYDAYVAFMRANRRGGYDSLNVYFFSDLIPGLGGQCNLPTPASSDPNYDNYWLDGCILNANTMPGMPAQEQDSTNEPRKGHVAIHEVGHWLGLLHTFHGRLCESINDQVSDTPAQSGGSSGCPIGRDSCPDSPGEDPIHNYMDYSDDSCNIVSMASNKPSRDYLYFLVVVLHLSAMLGVDFVPFYPESLCQPSGSPLHFLVAYRQWYITTMADPYYNLDAPGHFFDFLVYVELIVQFPLAVYLTRALLSKQRLSGAGELAAIVYGIVTGLCTAIVCNDMWHLGPDVISHESKQTLLFGAYLPYAVIRQCHHTSLAENSLIWRLASLIALDMQSRLLARLRLSSSVKQD
;
A
#
# COMPACT_ATOMS: atom_id res chain seq x y z
N MET A 1 -17.18 -22.31 46.84
CA MET A 1 -16.27 -22.60 45.71
C MET A 1 -17.00 -23.03 44.42
N GLN A 2 -18.35 -23.01 44.35
CA GLN A 2 -19.13 -23.29 43.13
C GLN A 2 -20.02 -22.13 42.64
N LEU A 3 -20.00 -20.98 43.32
CA LEU A 3 -20.79 -19.79 42.95
C LEU A 3 -20.04 -18.80 42.04
N ASN A 4 -18.70 -18.83 42.01
CA ASN A 4 -17.89 -17.94 41.16
C ASN A 4 -17.79 -18.43 39.70
N THR A 5 -18.06 -19.72 39.44
CA THR A 5 -17.99 -20.30 38.11
C THR A 5 -19.23 -20.01 37.27
N LEU A 6 -20.42 -19.93 37.90
CA LEU A 6 -21.66 -19.55 37.22
C LEU A 6 -21.71 -18.05 36.89
N ALA A 7 -21.17 -17.18 37.74
CA ALA A 7 -21.18 -15.73 37.51
C ALA A 7 -20.32 -15.28 36.31
N ARG A 8 -19.26 -16.03 35.97
CA ARG A 8 -18.46 -15.82 34.76
C ARG A 8 -19.17 -16.26 33.48
N GLN A 9 -20.10 -17.20 33.55
CA GLN A 9 -20.87 -17.70 32.40
C GLN A 9 -22.06 -16.81 32.04
N THR A 10 -22.63 -16.07 33.01
CA THR A 10 -23.82 -15.24 32.80
C THR A 10 -23.59 -13.89 32.10
N LEU A 11 -22.35 -13.46 31.87
CA LEU A 11 -22.06 -12.26 31.08
C LEU A 11 -21.89 -12.54 29.57
N PHE A 12 -21.84 -13.82 29.17
CA PHE A 12 -21.65 -14.22 27.77
C PHE A 12 -22.81 -15.03 27.18
N ALA A 13 -23.79 -15.45 27.99
CA ALA A 13 -24.79 -16.46 27.59
C ALA A 13 -26.24 -15.94 27.52
N SER A 14 -26.47 -14.67 27.18
CA SER A 14 -27.83 -14.15 27.04
C SER A 14 -28.03 -13.33 25.76
N THR A 15 -27.99 -13.98 24.59
CA THR A 15 -28.73 -13.62 23.36
C THR A 15 -28.61 -14.73 22.30
N LEU A 16 -29.00 -15.96 22.64
CA LEU A 16 -29.22 -17.02 21.65
C LEU A 16 -30.66 -17.53 21.77
N ALA A 17 -31.61 -16.69 21.38
CA ALA A 17 -32.97 -17.12 21.14
C ALA A 17 -33.68 -16.13 20.18
N LEU A 18 -33.95 -16.63 18.97
CA LEU A 18 -34.83 -16.08 17.93
C LEU A 18 -34.33 -14.87 17.13
N SER A 19 -33.50 -15.13 16.13
CA SER A 19 -33.60 -14.47 14.83
C SER A 19 -33.21 -15.47 13.73
N HIS A 20 -34.10 -15.68 12.77
CA HIS A 20 -33.83 -16.54 11.62
C HIS A 20 -32.71 -15.92 10.77
N ALA A 21 -31.67 -16.72 10.52
CA ALA A 21 -30.72 -16.67 9.41
C ALA A 21 -30.25 -15.28 8.93
N LEU A 22 -29.19 -14.74 9.54
CA LEU A 22 -28.23 -13.82 8.90
C LEU A 22 -26.85 -14.04 9.55
N ASP A 23 -25.89 -14.53 8.77
CA ASP A 23 -24.51 -14.86 9.14
C ASP A 23 -23.64 -13.59 9.18
N PHE A 24 -23.32 -13.04 10.36
CA PHE A 24 -22.40 -11.90 10.44
C PHE A 24 -21.63 -11.76 11.77
N CYS A 25 -20.53 -10.99 11.70
CA CYS A 25 -19.52 -10.68 12.70
C CYS A 25 -20.06 -10.39 14.11
N GLY A 26 -19.33 -10.81 15.13
CA GLY A 26 -19.84 -10.91 16.51
C GLY A 26 -19.16 -9.96 17.48
N ASN A 27 -19.82 -8.85 17.85
CA ASN A 27 -19.91 -8.38 19.24
C ASN A 27 -20.90 -7.19 19.33
N GLU A 28 -22.03 -7.38 20.01
CA GLU A 28 -22.96 -6.29 20.36
C GLU A 28 -22.83 -5.83 21.83
N ASN A 29 -21.84 -6.32 22.60
CA ASN A 29 -21.72 -6.01 24.03
C ASN A 29 -20.39 -5.31 24.42
N ASP A 30 -20.58 -4.17 25.08
CA ASP A 30 -19.78 -3.48 26.10
C ASP A 30 -18.73 -2.38 25.77
N HIS A 31 -18.87 -1.32 26.58
CA HIS A 31 -18.00 -0.20 26.94
C HIS A 31 -17.37 0.66 25.83
N VAL A 32 -18.20 1.57 25.31
CA VAL A 32 -17.80 2.77 24.57
C VAL A 32 -16.99 3.71 25.48
N VAL A 33 -15.82 4.14 25.00
CA VAL A 33 -15.00 5.19 25.65
C VAL A 33 -15.77 6.54 25.59
N PRO A 34 -15.92 7.29 26.68
CA PRO A 34 -16.69 8.55 26.67
C PRO A 34 -16.14 9.57 25.66
N ASP A 35 -17.03 10.18 24.87
CA ASP A 35 -16.76 11.16 23.78
C ASP A 35 -15.71 12.23 24.12
N GLN A 36 -15.67 12.67 25.37
CA GLN A 36 -14.79 13.74 25.81
C GLN A 36 -13.31 13.34 25.82
N GLN A 37 -13.00 12.06 26.08
CA GLN A 37 -11.63 11.53 25.95
C GLN A 37 -11.20 11.38 24.48
N ILE A 38 -12.14 11.03 23.59
CA ILE A 38 -11.89 10.90 22.15
C ILE A 38 -11.58 12.28 21.54
N GLN A 39 -12.35 13.31 21.92
CA GLN A 39 -12.15 14.67 21.43
C GLN A 39 -10.80 15.28 21.87
N ASP A 40 -10.37 15.02 23.11
CA ASP A 40 -9.09 15.49 23.65
C ASP A 40 -7.87 14.80 22.99
N LEU A 41 -8.02 13.53 22.58
CA LEU A 41 -7.00 12.78 21.83
C LEU A 41 -6.95 13.22 20.36
N ALA A 42 -8.11 13.41 19.72
CA ALA A 42 -8.23 13.83 18.33
C ALA A 42 -7.68 15.24 18.09
N GLN A 43 -7.86 16.18 19.04
CA GLN A 43 -7.28 17.53 18.94
C GLN A 43 -5.75 17.56 19.00
N LYS A 44 -5.10 16.49 19.48
CA LYS A 44 -3.64 16.45 19.70
C LYS A 44 -2.82 15.92 18.52
N GLN A 45 -3.43 15.29 17.51
CA GLN A 45 -2.71 14.40 16.58
C GLN A 45 -2.94 14.62 15.07
N SER A 46 -3.39 15.77 14.60
CA SER A 46 -3.82 15.91 13.19
C SER A 46 -2.71 16.07 12.10
N ASN A 47 -1.51 15.50 12.25
CA ASN A 47 -0.50 15.57 11.16
C ASN A 47 0.57 14.46 11.17
N GLN A 48 0.42 13.41 11.97
CA GLN A 48 1.40 12.33 12.06
C GLN A 48 0.80 11.02 11.58
N THR A 49 1.53 10.30 10.72
CA THR A 49 1.23 8.91 10.40
C THR A 49 1.53 8.06 11.62
N HIS A 50 0.55 7.28 12.08
CA HIS A 50 0.69 6.32 13.17
C HIS A 50 1.25 5.02 12.61
N LEU A 51 2.48 4.68 12.98
CA LEU A 51 3.06 3.38 12.68
C LEU A 51 2.46 2.35 13.64
N ILE A 52 1.92 1.25 13.11
CA ILE A 52 1.39 0.14 13.90
C ILE A 52 2.10 -1.14 13.45
N ASP A 53 2.77 -1.78 14.38
CA ASP A 53 3.38 -3.09 14.19
C ASP A 53 2.27 -4.15 14.11
N VAL A 54 2.32 -4.98 13.07
CA VAL A 54 1.35 -6.03 12.80
C VAL A 54 2.03 -7.39 12.90
N TYR A 55 1.39 -8.30 13.64
CA TYR A 55 1.82 -9.68 13.81
C TYR A 55 0.73 -10.60 13.29
N PHE A 56 1.09 -11.44 12.32
CA PHE A 56 0.19 -12.47 11.80
C PHE A 56 0.47 -13.82 12.46
N HIS A 57 -0.59 -14.48 12.88
CA HIS A 57 -0.55 -15.80 13.48
C HIS A 57 -1.46 -16.73 12.68
N VAL A 58 -0.90 -17.78 12.09
CA VAL A 58 -1.66 -18.71 11.26
C VAL A 58 -1.79 -20.03 12.00
N GLY A 59 -3.02 -20.39 12.35
CA GLY A 59 -3.38 -21.69 12.87
C GLY A 59 -4.05 -22.52 11.78
N SER A 60 -3.46 -23.67 11.44
CA SER A 60 -4.06 -24.58 10.47
C SER A 60 -4.34 -25.95 11.08
N THR A 61 -5.46 -26.55 10.69
CA THR A 61 -5.65 -27.99 10.88
C THR A 61 -4.69 -28.77 9.98
N HIS A 62 -4.43 -30.03 10.29
CA HIS A 62 -3.60 -30.88 9.44
C HIS A 62 -4.22 -31.08 8.05
N ALA A 63 -5.55 -31.08 7.94
CA ALA A 63 -6.25 -31.22 6.67
C ALA A 63 -6.06 -30.00 5.75
N ASN A 64 -5.96 -28.81 6.34
CA ASN A 64 -5.87 -27.54 5.63
C ASN A 64 -4.54 -26.81 5.85
N GLU A 65 -3.46 -27.55 6.15
CA GLU A 65 -2.12 -26.99 6.44
C GLU A 65 -1.63 -26.01 5.36
N ASN A 66 -1.97 -26.29 4.09
CA ASN A 66 -1.52 -25.55 2.92
C ASN A 66 -2.58 -24.56 2.39
N LEU A 67 -3.71 -24.38 3.07
CA LEU A 67 -4.79 -23.49 2.63
C LEU A 67 -4.32 -22.03 2.58
N ILE A 68 -3.60 -21.58 3.61
CA ILE A 68 -3.16 -20.20 3.78
C ILE A 68 -1.73 -20.05 3.24
N SER A 69 -1.61 -19.78 1.94
CA SER A 69 -0.31 -19.56 1.28
C SER A 69 0.33 -18.22 1.68
N ASP A 70 1.65 -18.10 1.53
CA ASP A 70 2.36 -16.82 1.76
C ASP A 70 1.82 -15.72 0.85
N LYS A 71 1.50 -16.05 -0.40
CA LYS A 71 0.88 -15.10 -1.34
C LYS A 71 -0.47 -14.58 -0.83
N THR A 72 -1.27 -15.43 -0.21
CA THR A 72 -2.57 -15.05 0.38
C THR A 72 -2.36 -14.08 1.53
N LEU A 73 -1.39 -14.34 2.41
CA LEU A 73 -1.04 -13.46 3.53
C LEU A 73 -0.48 -12.12 3.06
N ASP A 74 0.44 -12.13 2.10
CA ASP A 74 0.99 -10.90 1.51
C ASP A 74 -0.13 -10.04 0.91
N THR A 75 -1.06 -10.68 0.19
CA THR A 75 -2.21 -9.99 -0.40
C THR A 75 -3.15 -9.43 0.69
N GLN A 76 -3.37 -10.18 1.77
CA GLN A 76 -4.21 -9.74 2.89
C GLN A 76 -3.59 -8.54 3.62
N PHE A 77 -2.29 -8.59 3.89
CA PHE A 77 -1.56 -7.47 4.50
C PHE A 77 -1.59 -6.24 3.59
N ASP A 78 -1.33 -6.40 2.29
CA ASP A 78 -1.41 -5.31 1.33
C ASP A 78 -2.83 -4.72 1.25
N THR A 79 -3.87 -5.54 1.38
CA THR A 79 -5.27 -5.09 1.44
C THR A 79 -5.54 -4.25 2.68
N LEU A 80 -5.15 -4.73 3.87
CA LEU A 80 -5.26 -3.99 5.13
C LEU A 80 -4.52 -2.65 5.06
N ARG A 81 -3.22 -2.69 4.73
CA ARG A 81 -2.38 -1.49 4.68
C ARG A 81 -2.93 -0.46 3.71
N ARG A 82 -3.41 -0.86 2.53
CA ARG A 82 -3.98 0.07 1.53
C ARG A 82 -5.27 0.73 2.01
N ALA A 83 -6.08 0.02 2.79
CA ALA A 83 -7.31 0.55 3.32
C ALA A 83 -7.04 1.66 4.35
N PHE A 84 -6.09 1.44 5.26
CA PHE A 84 -5.85 2.34 6.39
C PHE A 84 -4.81 3.46 6.14
N LEU A 85 -3.89 3.28 5.19
CA LEU A 85 -2.84 4.27 4.90
C LEU A 85 -3.36 5.68 4.54
N PRO A 86 -4.43 5.85 3.72
CA PRO A 86 -5.00 7.17 3.44
C PRO A 86 -5.58 7.87 4.67
N HIS A 87 -5.90 7.11 5.72
CA HIS A 87 -6.48 7.59 6.98
C HIS A 87 -5.42 7.81 8.07
N GLY A 88 -4.13 7.78 7.73
CA GLY A 88 -3.05 8.13 8.66
C GLY A 88 -2.51 6.97 9.50
N PHE A 89 -2.94 5.73 9.24
CA PHE A 89 -2.41 4.54 9.89
C PHE A 89 -1.52 3.76 8.92
N GLU A 90 -0.22 3.68 9.22
CA GLU A 90 0.74 2.89 8.46
C GLU A 90 1.05 1.59 9.20
N PHE A 91 0.68 0.48 8.58
CA PHE A 91 0.94 -0.86 9.12
C PHE A 91 2.30 -1.41 8.65
N GLU A 92 3.04 -2.01 9.58
CA GLU A 92 4.30 -2.73 9.35
C GLU A 92 4.14 -4.19 9.76
N LEU A 93 4.19 -5.13 8.81
CA LEU A 93 4.16 -6.56 9.14
C LEU A 93 5.53 -6.98 9.70
N VAL A 94 5.60 -7.18 11.01
CA VAL A 94 6.85 -7.51 11.72
C VAL A 94 7.17 -9.00 11.61
N ASN A 95 6.16 -9.86 11.83
CA ASN A 95 6.35 -11.30 11.84
C ASN A 95 5.07 -12.03 11.42
N THR A 96 5.26 -13.19 10.78
CA THR A 96 4.22 -14.18 10.55
C THR A 96 4.64 -15.50 11.21
N SER A 97 3.81 -16.00 12.11
CA SER A 97 3.97 -17.32 12.75
C SER A 97 2.96 -18.32 12.19
N ARG A 98 3.32 -19.61 12.20
CA ARG A 98 2.49 -20.71 11.69
C ARG A 98 2.50 -21.87 12.67
N ILE A 99 1.32 -22.42 12.96
CA ILE A 99 1.10 -23.59 13.83
C ILE A 99 0.16 -24.54 13.10
N VAL A 100 0.54 -25.82 13.04
CA VAL A 100 -0.32 -26.89 12.53
C VAL A 100 -0.78 -27.73 13.72
N ASP A 101 -2.05 -27.60 14.06
CA ASP A 101 -2.73 -28.31 15.14
C ASP A 101 -4.25 -28.24 14.92
N ASP A 102 -4.97 -29.34 15.08
CA ASP A 102 -6.39 -29.40 14.72
C ASP A 102 -7.29 -28.58 15.66
N THR A 103 -6.89 -28.39 16.91
CA THR A 103 -7.63 -27.56 17.87
C THR A 103 -7.36 -26.07 17.60
N VAL A 104 -6.09 -25.70 17.35
CA VAL A 104 -5.71 -24.33 16.99
C VAL A 104 -6.31 -23.93 15.65
N GLY A 105 -6.27 -24.81 14.64
CA GLY A 105 -6.82 -24.54 13.30
C GLY A 105 -8.31 -24.25 13.28
N LYS A 106 -9.05 -24.72 14.30
CA LYS A 106 -10.47 -24.42 14.52
C LYS A 106 -10.72 -23.20 15.41
N GLY A 107 -9.65 -22.52 15.83
CA GLY A 107 -9.73 -21.42 16.79
C GLY A 107 -10.30 -21.83 18.14
N PHE A 108 -10.13 -23.10 18.55
CA PHE A 108 -10.67 -23.68 19.79
C PHE A 108 -12.21 -23.78 19.85
N TYR A 109 -12.92 -23.51 18.76
CA TYR A 109 -14.37 -23.65 18.70
C TYR A 109 -14.81 -25.10 18.53
N GLY A 110 -15.87 -25.45 19.25
CA GLY A 110 -16.60 -26.71 19.11
C GLY A 110 -17.80 -26.63 18.19
N GLU A 111 -18.50 -27.76 18.06
CA GLU A 111 -19.72 -27.88 17.25
C GLU A 111 -20.87 -26.99 17.76
N GLY A 112 -20.82 -26.56 19.03
CA GLY A 112 -21.81 -25.68 19.66
C GLY A 112 -21.67 -24.20 19.32
N GLY A 113 -20.68 -23.81 18.50
CA GLY A 113 -20.40 -22.41 18.19
C GLY A 113 -19.74 -21.64 19.33
N THR A 114 -19.26 -22.33 20.36
CA THR A 114 -18.53 -21.77 21.49
C THR A 114 -17.11 -22.32 21.54
N ILE A 115 -16.21 -21.59 22.20
CA ILE A 115 -14.87 -22.10 22.52
C ILE A 115 -15.02 -23.23 23.55
N ASP A 116 -14.64 -24.45 23.16
CA ASP A 116 -14.80 -25.65 24.00
C ASP A 116 -13.81 -25.68 25.17
N ASP A 117 -12.57 -25.23 24.90
CA ASP A 117 -11.49 -25.15 25.89
C ASP A 117 -10.96 -23.71 25.97
N TYR A 118 -11.64 -22.90 26.77
CA TYR A 118 -11.31 -21.49 26.93
C TYR A 118 -9.96 -21.27 27.63
N ASP A 119 -9.58 -22.14 28.56
CA ASP A 119 -8.29 -22.02 29.24
C ASP A 119 -7.13 -22.30 28.27
N ALA A 120 -7.28 -23.29 27.38
CA ALA A 120 -6.32 -23.53 26.31
C ALA A 120 -6.27 -22.39 25.27
N TYR A 121 -7.42 -21.81 24.92
CA TYR A 121 -7.48 -20.62 24.05
C TYR A 121 -6.71 -19.43 24.66
N VAL A 122 -6.96 -19.10 25.94
CA VAL A 122 -6.24 -18.03 26.64
C VAL A 122 -4.75 -18.32 26.72
N ALA A 123 -4.37 -19.57 27.03
CA ALA A 123 -2.96 -19.98 27.06
C ALA A 123 -2.29 -19.82 25.68
N PHE A 124 -3.00 -20.17 24.61
CA PHE A 124 -2.54 -19.97 23.24
C PHE A 124 -2.34 -18.49 22.91
N MET A 125 -3.33 -17.64 23.20
CA MET A 125 -3.23 -16.19 22.97
C MET A 125 -2.06 -15.58 23.74
N ARG A 126 -1.89 -15.93 25.01
CA ARG A 126 -0.76 -15.50 25.86
C ARG A 126 0.61 -15.93 25.30
N ALA A 127 0.71 -17.15 24.77
CA ALA A 127 1.96 -17.67 24.23
C ALA A 127 2.36 -17.02 22.90
N ASN A 128 1.36 -16.62 22.10
CA ASN A 128 1.56 -16.19 20.73
C ASN A 128 1.55 -14.67 20.54
N ARG A 129 0.81 -13.91 21.35
CA ARG A 129 0.78 -12.44 21.25
C ARG A 129 2.20 -11.86 21.26
N ARG A 130 2.43 -10.87 20.42
CA ARG A 130 3.69 -10.12 20.30
C ARG A 130 3.44 -8.62 20.36
N GLY A 131 4.51 -7.88 20.66
CA GLY A 131 4.49 -6.43 20.70
C GLY A 131 3.80 -5.83 21.93
N GLY A 132 3.61 -4.51 21.91
CA GLY A 132 3.00 -3.73 22.97
C GLY A 132 1.47 -3.68 22.89
N TYR A 133 0.87 -2.66 23.51
CA TYR A 133 -0.57 -2.37 23.33
C TYR A 133 -0.86 -1.59 22.05
N ASP A 134 0.18 -1.02 21.46
CA ASP A 134 0.24 -0.33 20.18
C ASP A 134 0.50 -1.28 18.99
N SER A 135 0.53 -2.59 19.24
CA SER A 135 0.76 -3.62 18.23
C SER A 135 -0.51 -4.41 17.94
N LEU A 136 -0.83 -4.58 16.66
CA LEU A 136 -1.96 -5.35 16.18
C LEU A 136 -1.58 -6.82 15.97
N ASN A 137 -2.29 -7.73 16.65
CA ASN A 137 -2.11 -9.17 16.46
C ASN A 137 -3.34 -9.73 15.73
N VAL A 138 -3.12 -10.40 14.59
CA VAL A 138 -4.18 -10.96 13.74
C VAL A 138 -3.96 -12.46 13.58
N TYR A 139 -4.95 -13.24 14.02
CA TYR A 139 -4.96 -14.70 14.03
C TYR A 139 -5.85 -15.22 12.91
N PHE A 140 -5.27 -15.88 11.93
CA PHE A 140 -5.99 -16.56 10.85
C PHE A 140 -6.11 -18.03 11.17
N PHE A 141 -7.34 -18.54 11.19
CA PHE A 141 -7.64 -19.95 11.46
C PHE A 141 -8.22 -20.62 10.21
N SER A 142 -7.64 -21.76 9.81
CA SER A 142 -8.02 -22.46 8.57
C SER A 142 -9.45 -23.01 8.59
N ASP A 143 -9.96 -23.35 9.77
CA ASP A 143 -11.22 -24.07 9.98
C ASP A 143 -12.04 -23.42 11.12
N LEU A 144 -12.02 -22.09 11.21
CA LEU A 144 -12.90 -21.37 12.13
C LEU A 144 -14.37 -21.70 11.81
N ILE A 145 -15.24 -21.66 12.82
CA ILE A 145 -16.63 -22.09 12.68
C ILE A 145 -17.34 -21.42 11.49
N PRO A 146 -18.21 -22.18 10.79
CA PRO A 146 -19.07 -21.60 9.77
C PRO A 146 -19.92 -20.46 10.32
N GLY A 147 -20.14 -19.41 9.52
CA GLY A 147 -20.92 -18.23 9.91
C GLY A 147 -20.13 -17.15 10.66
N LEU A 148 -18.93 -17.45 11.17
CA LEU A 148 -18.03 -16.44 11.75
C LEU A 148 -16.95 -16.08 10.73
N GLY A 149 -17.04 -14.86 10.18
CA GLY A 149 -15.99 -14.31 9.29
C GLY A 149 -14.77 -13.83 10.08
N GLY A 150 -15.01 -13.22 11.24
CA GLY A 150 -13.98 -12.73 12.13
C GLY A 150 -14.56 -12.07 13.38
N GLN A 151 -13.66 -11.68 14.26
CA GLN A 151 -13.95 -10.90 15.46
C GLN A 151 -12.68 -10.19 15.93
N CYS A 152 -12.73 -8.88 16.16
CA CYS A 152 -11.73 -8.16 16.96
C CYS A 152 -12.30 -7.60 18.25
N ASN A 153 -11.40 -7.36 19.20
CA ASN A 153 -11.70 -6.55 20.37
C ASN A 153 -11.76 -5.07 20.01
N LEU A 154 -12.69 -4.32 20.62
CA LEU A 154 -12.63 -2.86 20.67
C LEU A 154 -11.47 -2.40 21.57
N PRO A 155 -10.96 -1.16 21.40
CA PRO A 155 -9.98 -0.58 22.31
C PRO A 155 -10.51 -0.60 23.75
N THR A 156 -9.88 -1.39 24.60
CA THR A 156 -10.17 -1.39 26.04
C THR A 156 -9.01 -0.78 26.83
N PRO A 157 -9.22 -0.20 28.01
CA PRO A 157 -8.10 0.19 28.85
C PRO A 157 -7.37 -1.05 29.37
N ALA A 158 -6.04 -1.08 29.27
CA ALA A 158 -5.26 -2.15 29.92
C ALA A 158 -5.55 -2.16 31.43
N SER A 159 -6.02 -3.29 31.96
CA SER A 159 -6.31 -3.43 33.38
C SER A 159 -5.04 -3.81 34.14
N SER A 160 -4.90 -3.28 35.36
CA SER A 160 -3.84 -3.72 36.29
C SER A 160 -4.25 -4.96 37.10
N ASP A 161 -5.49 -5.44 36.95
CA ASP A 161 -5.94 -6.69 37.57
C ASP A 161 -5.34 -7.89 36.82
N PRO A 162 -4.50 -8.71 37.48
CA PRO A 162 -3.90 -9.89 36.86
C PRO A 162 -4.91 -10.97 36.45
N ASN A 163 -6.19 -10.86 36.85
CA ASN A 163 -7.27 -11.74 36.40
C ASN A 163 -7.98 -11.26 35.14
N TYR A 164 -7.61 -10.08 34.61
CA TYR A 164 -8.20 -9.49 33.43
C TYR A 164 -7.27 -9.70 32.23
N ASP A 165 -7.63 -10.65 31.38
CA ASP A 165 -6.81 -11.07 30.23
C ASP A 165 -6.98 -10.17 29.00
N ASN A 166 -7.52 -8.96 29.14
CA ASN A 166 -7.84 -8.10 28.00
C ASN A 166 -6.62 -7.73 27.16
N TYR A 167 -5.45 -7.51 27.78
CA TYR A 167 -4.21 -7.32 27.03
C TYR A 167 -3.83 -8.55 26.21
N TRP A 168 -3.98 -9.75 26.77
CA TRP A 168 -3.57 -11.00 26.12
C TRP A 168 -4.55 -11.45 25.05
N LEU A 169 -5.82 -11.13 25.22
CA LEU A 169 -6.91 -11.45 24.31
C LEU A 169 -7.11 -10.38 23.23
N ASP A 170 -6.53 -9.19 23.40
CA ASP A 170 -6.55 -8.13 22.40
C ASP A 170 -5.99 -8.62 21.05
N GLY A 171 -6.62 -8.14 19.98
CA GLY A 171 -6.33 -8.50 18.61
C GLY A 171 -7.57 -8.96 17.87
N CYS A 172 -7.32 -9.75 16.82
CA CYS A 172 -8.32 -10.11 15.83
C CYS A 172 -8.23 -11.58 15.50
N ILE A 173 -9.34 -12.31 15.52
CA ILE A 173 -9.45 -13.66 14.97
C ILE A 173 -10.20 -13.60 13.64
N LEU A 174 -9.73 -14.33 12.64
CA LEU A 174 -10.27 -14.30 11.28
C LEU A 174 -10.38 -15.71 10.73
N ASN A 175 -11.48 -15.98 10.04
CA ASN A 175 -11.66 -17.19 9.28
C ASN A 175 -10.88 -17.09 7.98
N ALA A 176 -10.03 -18.07 7.70
CA ALA A 176 -9.20 -18.10 6.51
C ALA A 176 -10.02 -18.10 5.22
N ASN A 177 -11.27 -18.58 5.25
CA ASN A 177 -12.17 -18.56 4.08
C ASN A 177 -12.58 -17.15 3.63
N THR A 178 -12.33 -16.11 4.44
CA THR A 178 -12.59 -14.71 4.10
C THR A 178 -11.40 -14.02 3.42
N MET A 179 -10.25 -14.68 3.36
CA MET A 179 -9.01 -14.10 2.84
C MET A 179 -9.05 -13.87 1.31
N PRO A 180 -8.19 -12.98 0.77
CA PRO A 180 -8.14 -12.69 -0.65
C PRO A 180 -7.94 -13.93 -1.52
N GLY A 181 -8.77 -14.07 -2.56
CA GLY A 181 -8.70 -15.17 -3.51
C GLY A 181 -9.37 -16.46 -3.05
N MET A 182 -9.93 -16.51 -1.84
CA MET A 182 -10.77 -17.63 -1.42
C MET A 182 -12.08 -17.67 -2.20
N PRO A 183 -12.68 -18.86 -2.40
CA PRO A 183 -13.96 -18.97 -3.10
C PRO A 183 -15.07 -18.19 -2.40
N ALA A 184 -16.03 -17.70 -3.20
CA ALA A 184 -17.29 -17.18 -2.68
C ALA A 184 -18.01 -18.25 -1.85
N GLN A 185 -18.67 -17.80 -0.79
CA GLN A 185 -19.60 -18.61 0.02
C GLN A 185 -21.01 -18.53 -0.58
N GLU A 186 -21.90 -19.44 -0.18
CA GLU A 186 -23.27 -19.54 -0.71
C GLU A 186 -24.08 -18.24 -0.49
N GLN A 187 -23.76 -17.51 0.58
CA GLN A 187 -24.41 -16.27 0.99
C GLN A 187 -23.93 -15.03 0.22
N ASP A 188 -22.83 -15.14 -0.55
CA ASP A 188 -22.31 -14.00 -1.30
C ASP A 188 -23.21 -13.71 -2.50
N SER A 189 -23.59 -12.44 -2.66
CA SER A 189 -24.43 -11.97 -3.79
C SER A 189 -23.73 -12.08 -5.16
N THR A 190 -22.42 -12.32 -5.15
CA THR A 190 -21.60 -12.50 -6.34
C THR A 190 -20.74 -13.74 -6.20
N ASN A 191 -20.58 -14.51 -7.28
CA ASN A 191 -19.68 -15.67 -7.32
C ASN A 191 -18.20 -15.25 -7.54
N GLU A 192 -17.83 -14.07 -7.06
CA GLU A 192 -16.49 -13.50 -7.18
C GLU A 192 -15.61 -13.96 -6.00
N PRO A 193 -14.32 -14.21 -6.21
CA PRO A 193 -13.41 -14.53 -5.11
C PRO A 193 -13.40 -13.42 -4.05
N ARG A 194 -13.23 -13.82 -2.79
CA ARG A 194 -13.12 -12.92 -1.64
C ARG A 194 -11.96 -11.94 -1.83
N LYS A 195 -12.11 -10.73 -1.30
CA LYS A 195 -11.12 -9.63 -1.43
C LYS A 195 -10.36 -9.38 -0.12
N GLY A 196 -10.75 -10.03 0.98
CA GLY A 196 -10.13 -9.89 2.29
C GLY A 196 -10.62 -8.64 3.04
N HIS A 197 -11.84 -8.17 2.75
CA HIS A 197 -12.37 -6.97 3.40
C HIS A 197 -12.88 -7.24 4.83
N VAL A 198 -13.20 -8.49 5.17
CA VAL A 198 -13.52 -8.86 6.56
C VAL A 198 -12.38 -8.47 7.50
N ALA A 199 -11.12 -8.71 7.13
CA ALA A 199 -10.00 -8.24 7.95
C ALA A 199 -9.99 -6.70 8.14
N ILE A 200 -10.40 -5.93 7.12
CA ILE A 200 -10.48 -4.46 7.23
C ILE A 200 -11.58 -4.07 8.22
N HIS A 201 -12.75 -4.67 8.11
CA HIS A 201 -13.88 -4.48 9.02
C HIS A 201 -13.46 -4.74 10.47
N GLU A 202 -12.88 -5.92 10.69
CA GLU A 202 -12.44 -6.35 12.01
C GLU A 202 -11.35 -5.42 12.60
N VAL A 203 -10.34 -5.05 11.81
CA VAL A 203 -9.32 -4.07 12.25
C VAL A 203 -9.93 -2.68 12.48
N GLY A 204 -11.02 -2.33 11.80
CA GLY A 204 -11.82 -1.14 12.09
C GLY A 204 -12.36 -1.15 13.52
N HIS A 205 -12.89 -2.28 13.99
CA HIS A 205 -13.25 -2.46 15.40
C HIS A 205 -12.05 -2.34 16.33
N TRP A 206 -10.91 -2.94 15.98
CA TRP A 206 -9.69 -2.79 16.78
C TRP A 206 -9.24 -1.32 16.90
N LEU A 207 -9.53 -0.49 15.90
CA LEU A 207 -9.30 0.96 15.92
C LEU A 207 -10.46 1.78 16.52
N GLY A 208 -11.50 1.11 17.04
CA GLY A 208 -12.60 1.72 17.78
C GLY A 208 -13.84 2.08 16.95
N LEU A 209 -13.92 1.67 15.69
CA LEU A 209 -15.13 1.88 14.89
C LEU A 209 -16.22 0.89 15.29
N LEU A 210 -17.45 1.37 15.38
CA LEU A 210 -18.63 0.52 15.57
C LEU A 210 -19.23 0.17 14.20
N HIS A 211 -20.13 -0.81 14.18
CA HIS A 211 -20.97 -1.06 13.02
C HIS A 211 -21.78 0.20 12.67
N THR A 212 -21.96 0.48 11.38
CA THR A 212 -22.73 1.63 10.89
C THR A 212 -24.18 1.64 11.38
N PHE A 213 -24.73 0.46 11.65
CA PHE A 213 -26.08 0.22 12.18
C PHE A 213 -26.08 -0.06 13.69
N HIS A 214 -25.05 0.34 14.41
CA HIS A 214 -25.01 0.19 15.87
C HIS A 214 -26.23 0.88 16.52
N GLY A 215 -26.78 0.28 17.57
CA GLY A 215 -28.03 0.73 18.20
C GLY A 215 -29.31 0.40 17.40
N ARG A 216 -29.27 0.39 16.06
CA ARG A 216 -30.40 0.02 15.17
C ARG A 216 -31.65 0.91 15.28
N LEU A 217 -31.51 2.15 15.76
CA LEU A 217 -32.64 3.02 16.11
C LEU A 217 -32.91 4.14 15.10
N CYS A 218 -32.24 4.15 13.93
CA CYS A 218 -32.33 5.25 12.96
C CYS A 218 -32.11 6.63 13.62
N GLU A 219 -31.21 6.70 14.59
CA GLU A 219 -30.89 7.93 15.29
C GLU A 219 -29.75 8.67 14.57
N SER A 220 -29.57 9.96 14.86
CA SER A 220 -28.58 10.79 14.17
C SER A 220 -27.11 10.41 14.48
N ILE A 221 -26.88 9.55 15.47
CA ILE A 221 -25.55 9.12 15.93
C ILE A 221 -25.65 7.63 16.32
N ASN A 222 -25.78 6.76 15.32
CA ASN A 222 -25.91 5.29 15.53
C ASN A 222 -24.58 4.67 15.97
N ASP A 223 -23.53 4.91 15.19
CA ASP A 223 -22.18 4.36 15.33
C ASP A 223 -21.18 5.34 15.98
N GLN A 224 -21.69 6.48 16.49
CA GLN A 224 -20.90 7.57 17.06
C GLN A 224 -20.05 8.36 16.04
N VAL A 225 -20.37 8.24 14.75
CA VAL A 225 -19.69 8.93 13.66
C VAL A 225 -20.69 9.81 12.91
N SER A 226 -20.52 11.13 12.97
CA SER A 226 -21.53 12.09 12.50
C SER A 226 -21.75 12.13 10.98
N ASP A 227 -20.79 11.64 10.19
CA ASP A 227 -20.88 11.59 8.73
C ASP A 227 -21.27 10.21 8.18
N THR A 228 -21.55 9.23 9.06
CA THR A 228 -22.19 7.97 8.69
C THR A 228 -23.71 8.16 8.65
N PRO A 229 -24.38 7.95 7.49
CA PRO A 229 -25.85 7.96 7.40
C PRO A 229 -26.51 6.94 8.34
N ALA A 230 -27.75 7.23 8.75
CA ALA A 230 -28.45 6.37 9.68
C ALA A 230 -28.87 5.02 9.06
N GLN A 231 -28.70 3.93 9.80
CA GLN A 231 -28.99 2.57 9.31
C GLN A 231 -29.61 1.71 10.44
N SER A 232 -30.73 1.02 10.16
CA SER A 232 -31.44 0.20 11.16
C SER A 232 -30.97 -1.26 11.23
N GLY A 233 -30.09 -1.69 10.33
CA GLY A 233 -29.50 -3.03 10.38
C GLY A 233 -28.53 -3.28 9.22
N GLY A 234 -27.62 -4.22 9.41
CA GLY A 234 -26.57 -4.57 8.45
C GLY A 234 -27.12 -4.98 7.09
N SER A 235 -26.43 -4.57 6.04
CA SER A 235 -26.75 -4.97 4.66
C SER A 235 -26.26 -6.38 4.36
N SER A 236 -26.89 -7.04 3.39
CA SER A 236 -26.40 -8.30 2.82
C SER A 236 -26.35 -8.14 1.30
N GLY A 237 -25.31 -8.69 0.66
CA GLY A 237 -25.07 -8.45 -0.75
C GLY A 237 -24.63 -7.01 -1.03
N CYS A 238 -25.03 -6.50 -2.20
CA CYS A 238 -24.81 -5.10 -2.59
C CYS A 238 -26.12 -4.38 -2.95
N PRO A 239 -26.94 -4.01 -1.97
CA PRO A 239 -28.26 -3.43 -2.20
C PRO A 239 -28.16 -1.92 -2.50
N ILE A 240 -27.81 -1.57 -3.74
CA ILE A 240 -27.68 -0.16 -4.18
C ILE A 240 -28.99 0.60 -3.98
N GLY A 241 -28.90 1.77 -3.32
CA GLY A 241 -30.04 2.63 -3.02
C GLY A 241 -30.90 2.15 -1.85
N ARG A 242 -30.38 1.23 -1.03
CA ARG A 242 -31.06 0.83 0.21
C ARG A 242 -31.10 2.02 1.17
N ASP A 243 -32.30 2.31 1.67
CA ASP A 243 -32.53 3.30 2.69
C ASP A 243 -33.46 2.68 3.74
N SER A 244 -32.87 2.29 4.85
CA SER A 244 -33.56 1.66 5.97
C SER A 244 -34.08 2.68 6.99
N CYS A 245 -33.74 3.95 6.82
CA CYS A 245 -34.06 5.06 7.71
C CYS A 245 -34.54 6.30 6.92
N PRO A 246 -35.68 6.22 6.20
CA PRO A 246 -36.08 7.23 5.22
C PRO A 246 -36.46 8.60 5.81
N ASP A 247 -36.72 8.65 7.11
CA ASP A 247 -36.97 9.89 7.85
C ASP A 247 -35.66 10.59 8.28
N SER A 248 -34.50 9.94 8.07
CA SER A 248 -33.16 10.48 8.32
C SER A 248 -32.44 10.81 7.00
N PRO A 249 -31.51 11.78 6.99
CA PRO A 249 -30.76 12.11 5.77
C PRO A 249 -29.77 11.01 5.35
N GLY A 250 -29.77 10.67 4.06
CA GLY A 250 -28.79 9.78 3.42
C GLY A 250 -29.34 8.37 3.13
N GLU A 251 -28.66 7.63 2.26
CA GLU A 251 -28.92 6.20 2.03
C GLU A 251 -28.05 5.36 2.98
N ASP A 252 -28.40 4.08 3.19
CA ASP A 252 -27.60 3.17 4.02
C ASP A 252 -26.16 3.11 3.47
N PRO A 253 -25.13 3.17 4.34
CA PRO A 253 -23.72 3.22 3.93
C PRO A 253 -23.17 1.85 3.46
N ILE A 254 -23.80 1.24 2.45
CA ILE A 254 -23.49 -0.11 1.93
C ILE A 254 -22.06 -0.31 1.38
N HIS A 255 -21.30 0.77 1.24
CA HIS A 255 -19.91 0.75 0.75
C HIS A 255 -18.89 0.94 1.89
N ASN A 256 -19.36 1.16 3.12
CA ASN A 256 -18.52 1.32 4.30
C ASN A 256 -18.05 -0.05 4.78
N TYR A 257 -16.77 -0.18 5.12
CA TYR A 257 -16.23 -1.45 5.64
C TYR A 257 -16.90 -1.90 6.93
N MET A 258 -17.48 -0.99 7.72
CA MET A 258 -18.17 -1.30 8.97
C MET A 258 -19.64 -1.72 8.77
N ASP A 259 -20.13 -1.77 7.52
CA ASP A 259 -21.37 -2.46 7.18
C ASP A 259 -21.07 -3.94 6.83
N TYR A 260 -22.14 -4.71 6.73
CA TYR A 260 -22.13 -6.15 6.43
C TYR A 260 -22.27 -6.47 4.94
N SER A 261 -22.29 -5.46 4.08
CA SER A 261 -22.29 -5.66 2.63
C SER A 261 -21.07 -6.44 2.14
N ASP A 262 -21.25 -7.20 1.06
CA ASP A 262 -20.23 -8.07 0.50
C ASP A 262 -18.94 -7.30 0.13
N ASP A 263 -17.82 -8.01 0.12
CA ASP A 263 -16.54 -7.55 -0.41
C ASP A 263 -16.66 -6.94 -1.82
N SER A 264 -17.59 -7.42 -2.63
CA SER A 264 -17.85 -6.90 -3.98
C SER A 264 -18.43 -5.49 -3.97
N CYS A 265 -19.24 -5.16 -2.95
CA CYS A 265 -19.91 -3.87 -2.77
C CYS A 265 -18.99 -2.80 -2.21
N ASN A 266 -18.09 -3.16 -1.30
CA ASN A 266 -17.15 -2.22 -0.71
C ASN A 266 -16.18 -1.71 -1.78
N ILE A 267 -16.24 -0.41 -2.04
CA ILE A 267 -15.41 0.27 -3.02
C ILE A 267 -14.04 0.55 -2.38
N VAL A 268 -13.25 -0.49 -2.07
CA VAL A 268 -11.81 -0.31 -2.36
C VAL A 268 -11.79 -0.15 -3.87
N SER A 269 -11.29 0.96 -4.39
CA SER A 269 -10.90 1.02 -5.78
C SER A 269 -9.90 -0.14 -6.03
N MET A 270 -10.40 -1.30 -6.45
CA MET A 270 -9.63 -2.43 -6.97
C MET A 270 -9.07 -2.12 -8.36
N ALA A 271 -8.92 -0.84 -8.68
CA ALA A 271 -7.78 -0.39 -9.43
C ALA A 271 -6.74 0.07 -8.40
N SER A 272 -5.72 -0.74 -8.16
CA SER A 272 -4.38 -0.16 -7.99
C SER A 272 -4.16 0.66 -9.26
N ASN A 273 -4.63 1.90 -9.28
CA ASN A 273 -4.19 2.85 -10.26
C ASN A 273 -2.70 2.96 -9.96
N LYS A 274 -1.92 2.29 -10.81
CA LYS A 274 -0.50 2.50 -10.95
C LYS A 274 -0.28 4.00 -10.70
N PRO A 275 0.53 4.39 -9.69
CA PRO A 275 0.64 5.80 -9.33
C PRO A 275 0.82 6.63 -10.60
N SER A 276 0.06 7.72 -10.77
CA SER A 276 0.14 8.56 -11.99
C SER A 276 1.59 8.94 -12.33
N ARG A 277 2.42 9.06 -11.30
CA ARG A 277 3.87 9.28 -11.38
C ARG A 277 4.64 8.17 -12.09
N ASP A 278 4.24 6.91 -11.97
CA ASP A 278 4.91 5.81 -12.68
C ASP A 278 4.67 5.91 -14.20
N TYR A 279 3.55 6.48 -14.66
CA TYR A 279 3.33 6.80 -16.09
C TYR A 279 4.21 7.97 -16.57
N LEU A 280 4.43 8.97 -15.70
CA LEU A 280 5.36 10.05 -15.98
C LEU A 280 6.81 9.52 -16.09
N TYR A 281 7.20 8.61 -15.21
CA TYR A 281 8.52 7.96 -15.27
C TYR A 281 8.66 7.10 -16.52
N PHE A 282 7.60 6.40 -16.93
CA PHE A 282 7.57 5.67 -18.18
C PHE A 282 7.82 6.58 -19.37
N LEU A 283 7.14 7.74 -19.44
CA LEU A 283 7.35 8.73 -20.49
C LEU A 283 8.80 9.23 -20.52
N VAL A 284 9.37 9.58 -19.36
CA VAL A 284 10.77 10.05 -19.24
C VAL A 284 11.75 8.99 -19.73
N VAL A 285 11.61 7.74 -19.29
CA VAL A 285 12.51 6.64 -19.68
C VAL A 285 12.41 6.36 -21.18
N VAL A 286 11.20 6.38 -21.76
CA VAL A 286 11.00 6.15 -23.20
C VAL A 286 11.58 7.29 -24.04
N LEU A 287 11.40 8.54 -23.62
CA LEU A 287 12.00 9.69 -24.29
C LEU A 287 13.53 9.61 -24.28
N HIS A 288 14.13 9.31 -23.12
CA HIS A 288 15.57 9.15 -23.03
C HIS A 288 16.09 7.95 -23.84
N LEU A 289 15.37 6.82 -23.83
CA LEU A 289 15.70 5.65 -24.65
C LEU A 289 15.65 5.97 -26.16
N SER A 290 14.71 6.83 -26.58
CA SER A 290 14.62 7.29 -27.96
C SER A 290 15.79 8.21 -28.35
N ALA A 291 16.27 9.05 -27.42
CA ALA A 291 17.46 9.86 -27.62
C ALA A 291 18.73 9.00 -27.75
N MET A 292 18.92 8.02 -26.86
CA MET A 292 20.06 7.09 -26.93
C MET A 292 20.12 6.35 -28.27
N LEU A 293 19.01 5.75 -28.70
CA LEU A 293 18.97 4.97 -29.95
C LEU A 293 18.99 5.86 -31.19
N GLY A 294 18.33 7.02 -31.14
CA GLY A 294 18.11 7.90 -32.28
C GLY A 294 19.25 8.89 -32.52
N VAL A 295 19.95 9.27 -31.47
CA VAL A 295 21.00 10.29 -31.50
C VAL A 295 22.30 9.64 -31.06
N ASP A 296 22.46 9.29 -29.78
CA ASP A 296 23.77 8.95 -29.18
C ASP A 296 24.44 7.76 -29.84
N PHE A 297 23.68 6.69 -30.11
CA PHE A 297 24.23 5.42 -30.60
C PHE A 297 24.36 5.32 -32.12
N VAL A 298 23.91 6.33 -32.86
CA VAL A 298 24.02 6.34 -34.33
C VAL A 298 25.44 6.06 -34.84
N PRO A 299 26.52 6.60 -34.23
CA PRO A 299 27.89 6.31 -34.63
C PRO A 299 28.33 4.85 -34.39
N PHE A 300 27.66 4.12 -33.49
CA PHE A 300 27.97 2.71 -33.23
C PHE A 300 27.22 1.74 -34.14
N TYR A 301 26.23 2.22 -34.91
CA TYR A 301 25.55 1.36 -35.86
C TYR A 301 26.46 1.04 -37.06
N PRO A 302 26.38 -0.18 -37.63
CA PRO A 302 27.15 -0.53 -38.82
C PRO A 302 26.90 0.44 -39.98
N GLU A 303 27.97 0.96 -40.59
CA GLU A 303 27.88 1.93 -41.69
C GLU A 303 27.00 1.44 -42.84
N SER A 304 27.01 0.13 -43.12
CA SER A 304 26.17 -0.50 -44.15
C SER A 304 24.67 -0.30 -43.94
N LEU A 305 24.23 -0.15 -42.69
CA LEU A 305 22.81 -0.01 -42.31
C LEU A 305 22.35 1.45 -42.24
N CYS A 306 23.28 2.40 -42.09
CA CYS A 306 22.96 3.81 -41.84
C CYS A 306 23.41 4.78 -42.94
N GLN A 307 24.56 4.57 -43.58
CA GLN A 307 25.15 5.57 -44.49
C GLN A 307 24.48 5.63 -45.88
N PRO A 308 24.21 4.50 -46.58
CA PRO A 308 23.58 4.55 -47.89
C PRO A 308 22.14 5.07 -47.81
N SER A 309 21.74 5.93 -48.76
CA SER A 309 20.42 6.59 -48.78
C SER A 309 19.22 5.64 -48.93
N GLY A 310 19.47 4.36 -49.27
CA GLY A 310 18.46 3.30 -49.34
C GLY A 310 18.52 2.29 -48.19
N SER A 311 19.40 2.48 -47.20
CA SER A 311 19.56 1.55 -46.09
C SER A 311 18.44 1.71 -45.04
N PRO A 312 18.05 0.61 -44.36
CA PRO A 312 16.87 0.59 -43.50
C PRO A 312 16.94 1.55 -42.30
N LEU A 313 18.14 1.91 -41.84
CA LEU A 313 18.35 2.80 -40.69
C LEU A 313 18.86 4.19 -41.10
N HIS A 314 18.84 4.54 -42.39
CA HIS A 314 19.32 5.84 -42.87
C HIS A 314 18.55 7.02 -42.25
N PHE A 315 17.28 6.81 -41.90
CA PHE A 315 16.47 7.82 -41.22
C PHE A 315 17.06 8.27 -39.87
N LEU A 316 17.87 7.43 -39.20
CA LEU A 316 18.53 7.78 -37.94
C LEU A 316 19.63 8.83 -38.15
N VAL A 317 20.31 8.81 -39.29
CA VAL A 317 21.30 9.83 -39.66
C VAL A 317 20.61 11.19 -39.85
N ALA A 318 19.48 11.20 -40.55
CA ALA A 318 18.67 12.40 -40.73
C ALA A 318 18.11 12.92 -39.40
N TYR A 319 17.63 12.02 -38.53
CA TYR A 319 17.11 12.36 -37.21
C TYR A 319 18.19 12.94 -36.29
N ARG A 320 19.37 12.32 -36.21
CA ARG A 320 20.52 12.85 -35.47
C ARG A 320 20.93 14.23 -35.97
N GLN A 321 21.00 14.43 -37.28
CA GLN A 321 21.34 15.74 -37.85
C GLN A 321 20.29 16.80 -37.52
N TRP A 322 19.01 16.45 -37.59
CA TRP A 322 17.91 17.33 -37.19
C TRP A 322 18.02 17.71 -35.70
N TYR A 323 18.30 16.75 -34.82
CA TYR A 323 18.50 17.02 -33.40
C TYR A 323 19.66 17.99 -33.15
N ILE A 324 20.85 17.69 -33.69
CA ILE A 324 22.05 18.51 -33.50
C ILE A 324 21.83 19.95 -33.98
N THR A 325 21.15 20.11 -35.12
CA THR A 325 20.85 21.44 -35.69
C THR A 325 19.77 22.18 -34.92
N THR A 326 18.72 21.49 -34.45
CA THR A 326 17.60 22.11 -33.73
C THR A 326 17.99 22.52 -32.31
N MET A 327 18.74 21.66 -31.61
CA MET A 327 19.17 21.92 -30.24
C MET A 327 20.45 22.76 -30.16
N ALA A 328 21.17 22.92 -31.27
CA ALA A 328 22.49 23.54 -31.33
C ALA A 328 23.45 22.94 -30.29
N ASP A 329 23.37 21.61 -30.11
CA ASP A 329 24.15 20.90 -29.11
C ASP A 329 25.62 20.83 -29.56
N PRO A 330 26.55 21.50 -28.85
CA PRO A 330 27.93 21.62 -29.28
C PRO A 330 28.70 20.31 -29.10
N TYR A 331 28.27 19.42 -28.22
CA TYR A 331 29.05 18.23 -27.82
C TYR A 331 29.16 17.18 -28.93
N TYR A 332 28.28 17.20 -29.91
CA TYR A 332 28.36 16.28 -31.07
C TYR A 332 29.32 16.75 -32.16
N ASN A 333 29.81 18.00 -32.09
CA ASN A 333 30.74 18.59 -33.07
C ASN A 333 31.97 19.23 -32.41
N LEU A 334 32.17 19.02 -31.11
CA LEU A 334 33.26 19.62 -30.33
C LEU A 334 34.53 18.78 -30.47
N ASP A 335 35.50 19.30 -31.22
CA ASP A 335 36.83 18.69 -31.37
C ASP A 335 37.82 19.42 -30.43
N ALA A 336 37.66 19.23 -29.12
CA ALA A 336 38.42 19.92 -28.07
C ALA A 336 39.24 18.94 -27.20
N PRO A 337 40.48 19.30 -26.81
CA PRO A 337 41.30 18.45 -25.94
C PRO A 337 40.66 18.32 -24.54
N GLY A 338 40.39 17.08 -24.10
CA GLY A 338 39.72 16.79 -22.82
C GLY A 338 38.22 16.52 -22.92
N HIS A 339 37.69 16.33 -24.12
CA HIS A 339 36.28 16.00 -24.38
C HIS A 339 35.85 14.74 -23.59
N PHE A 340 34.92 14.91 -22.65
CA PHE A 340 34.39 13.84 -21.80
C PHE A 340 33.06 13.28 -22.31
N PHE A 341 32.47 13.88 -23.35
CA PHE A 341 31.14 13.51 -23.82
C PHE A 341 31.10 12.09 -24.34
N ASP A 342 32.13 11.65 -25.08
CA ASP A 342 32.23 10.26 -25.55
C ASP A 342 32.21 9.26 -24.37
N PHE A 343 32.84 9.62 -23.25
CA PHE A 343 32.76 8.82 -22.03
C PHE A 343 31.33 8.73 -21.49
N LEU A 344 30.56 9.82 -21.50
CA LEU A 344 29.15 9.81 -21.10
C LEU A 344 28.31 8.92 -22.03
N VAL A 345 28.57 8.93 -23.33
CA VAL A 345 27.91 8.04 -24.30
C VAL A 345 28.24 6.56 -23.99
N TYR A 346 29.45 6.24 -23.54
CA TYR A 346 29.77 4.88 -23.07
C TYR A 346 29.05 4.52 -21.76
N VAL A 347 28.88 5.48 -20.84
CA VAL A 347 28.07 5.28 -19.62
C VAL A 347 26.61 5.02 -19.99
N GLU A 348 26.08 5.74 -20.98
CA GLU A 348 24.75 5.51 -21.51
C GLU A 348 24.62 4.09 -22.07
N LEU A 349 25.56 3.65 -22.90
CA LEU A 349 25.54 2.33 -23.54
C LEU A 349 25.62 1.19 -22.53
N ILE A 350 26.50 1.30 -21.52
CA ILE A 350 26.83 0.19 -20.61
C ILE A 350 25.89 0.15 -19.40
N VAL A 351 25.44 1.31 -18.91
CA VAL A 351 24.69 1.42 -17.65
C VAL A 351 23.26 1.87 -17.89
N GLN A 352 23.06 3.01 -18.54
CA GLN A 352 21.71 3.61 -18.60
C GLN A 352 20.81 2.88 -19.60
N PHE A 353 21.34 2.36 -20.71
CA PHE A 353 20.56 1.64 -21.73
C PHE A 353 19.99 0.31 -21.20
N PRO A 354 20.77 -0.60 -20.58
CA PRO A 354 20.21 -1.80 -19.97
C PRO A 354 19.17 -1.50 -18.89
N LEU A 355 19.41 -0.47 -18.06
CA LEU A 355 18.46 -0.03 -17.04
C LEU A 355 17.18 0.55 -17.66
N ALA A 356 17.30 1.37 -18.70
CA ALA A 356 16.16 1.93 -19.42
C ALA A 356 15.28 0.82 -20.02
N VAL A 357 15.87 -0.15 -20.70
CA VAL A 357 15.14 -1.30 -21.27
C VAL A 357 14.41 -2.09 -20.17
N TYR A 358 15.08 -2.37 -19.06
CA TYR A 358 14.48 -3.04 -17.91
C TYR A 358 13.31 -2.23 -17.32
N LEU A 359 13.52 -0.93 -17.11
CA LEU A 359 12.52 -0.02 -16.54
C LEU A 359 11.33 0.18 -17.47
N THR A 360 11.52 0.29 -18.78
CA THR A 360 10.44 0.35 -19.77
C THR A 360 9.52 -0.87 -19.62
N ARG A 361 10.09 -2.08 -19.54
CA ARG A 361 9.30 -3.30 -19.32
C ARG A 361 8.59 -3.30 -17.96
N ALA A 362 9.29 -2.93 -16.89
CA ALA A 362 8.74 -2.92 -15.54
C ALA A 362 7.61 -1.88 -15.39
N LEU A 363 7.79 -0.69 -15.97
CA LEU A 363 6.82 0.41 -15.95
C LEU A 363 5.65 0.19 -16.92
N LEU A 364 5.78 -0.61 -17.98
CA LEU A 364 4.65 -1.04 -18.82
C LEU A 364 3.68 -1.98 -18.10
N SER A 365 4.10 -2.61 -17.01
CA SER A 365 3.24 -3.51 -16.25
C SER A 365 2.07 -2.74 -15.60
N LYS A 366 0.93 -3.44 -15.43
CA LYS A 366 -0.23 -2.92 -14.69
C LYS A 366 0.05 -2.77 -13.18
N GLN A 367 1.15 -3.34 -12.70
CA GLN A 367 1.53 -3.28 -11.29
C GLN A 367 2.38 -2.04 -11.00
N ARG A 368 2.37 -1.62 -9.73
CA ARG A 368 3.26 -0.58 -9.21
C ARG A 368 4.70 -1.08 -9.22
N LEU A 369 5.64 -0.19 -9.51
CA LEU A 369 7.06 -0.52 -9.44
C LEU A 369 7.47 -0.86 -7.99
N SER A 370 8.18 -1.97 -7.78
CA SER A 370 8.54 -2.47 -6.45
C SER A 370 9.91 -3.16 -6.41
N GLY A 371 10.56 -3.13 -5.25
CA GLY A 371 11.75 -3.94 -4.96
C GLY A 371 12.89 -3.67 -5.95
N ALA A 372 13.25 -4.67 -6.76
CA ALA A 372 14.28 -4.55 -7.78
C ALA A 372 13.99 -3.45 -8.83
N GLY A 373 12.71 -3.20 -9.13
CA GLY A 373 12.28 -2.13 -10.02
C GLY A 373 12.60 -0.74 -9.45
N GLU A 374 12.34 -0.54 -8.15
CA GLU A 374 12.64 0.73 -7.47
C GLU A 374 14.15 0.95 -7.39
N LEU A 375 14.93 -0.09 -7.05
CA LEU A 375 16.39 0.00 -7.03
C LEU A 375 16.96 0.36 -8.40
N ALA A 376 16.50 -0.29 -9.48
CA ALA A 376 16.91 0.03 -10.83
C ALA A 376 16.57 1.48 -11.21
N ALA A 377 15.41 1.98 -10.80
CA ALA A 377 14.99 3.36 -11.04
C ALA A 377 15.81 4.39 -10.25
N ILE A 378 16.25 4.05 -9.03
CA ILE A 378 17.20 4.89 -8.26
C ILE A 378 18.53 5.00 -9.00
N VAL A 379 19.13 3.87 -9.37
CA VAL A 379 20.44 3.86 -10.04
C VAL A 379 20.34 4.63 -11.35
N TYR A 380 19.31 4.35 -12.15
CA TYR A 380 19.06 5.06 -13.40
C TYR A 380 18.90 6.57 -13.20
N GLY A 381 18.11 7.00 -12.22
CA GLY A 381 17.92 8.42 -11.91
C GLY A 381 19.19 9.11 -11.41
N ILE A 382 19.98 8.47 -10.55
CA ILE A 382 21.25 9.03 -10.06
C ILE A 382 22.24 9.22 -11.22
N VAL A 383 22.46 8.17 -12.03
CA VAL A 383 23.40 8.23 -13.14
C VAL A 383 22.97 9.28 -14.16
N THR A 384 21.68 9.30 -14.52
CA THR A 384 21.14 10.30 -15.46
C THR A 384 21.29 11.71 -14.93
N GLY A 385 20.93 11.96 -13.65
CA GLY A 385 21.10 13.28 -13.04
C GLY A 385 22.56 13.74 -12.98
N LEU A 386 23.49 12.84 -12.67
CA LEU A 386 24.92 13.15 -12.66
C LEU A 386 25.45 13.47 -14.06
N CYS A 387 25.12 12.68 -15.09
CA CYS A 387 25.50 12.96 -16.47
C CYS A 387 24.96 14.34 -16.91
N THR A 388 23.67 14.61 -16.66
CA THR A 388 23.07 15.91 -16.98
C THR A 388 23.74 17.06 -16.24
N ALA A 389 24.09 16.89 -14.96
CA ALA A 389 24.76 17.93 -14.18
C ALA A 389 26.17 18.26 -14.71
N ILE A 390 26.93 17.24 -15.12
CA ILE A 390 28.27 17.41 -15.72
C ILE A 390 28.16 18.23 -17.02
N VAL A 391 27.25 17.83 -17.92
CA VAL A 391 27.04 18.50 -19.21
C VAL A 391 26.53 19.94 -19.01
N CYS A 392 25.61 20.16 -18.06
CA CYS A 392 25.14 21.51 -17.73
C CYS A 392 26.25 22.40 -17.17
N ASN A 393 27.09 21.85 -16.28
CA ASN A 393 28.20 22.58 -15.67
C ASN A 393 29.23 23.00 -16.72
N ASP A 394 29.66 22.07 -17.58
CA ASP A 394 30.62 22.36 -18.64
C ASP A 394 30.06 23.37 -19.65
N MET A 395 28.80 23.21 -20.06
CA MET A 395 28.12 24.13 -20.98
C MET A 395 28.10 25.57 -20.44
N TRP A 396 27.98 25.74 -19.12
CA TRP A 396 28.00 27.07 -18.50
C TRP A 396 29.36 27.76 -18.69
N HIS A 397 30.44 26.98 -18.72
CA HIS A 397 31.82 27.46 -18.91
C HIS A 397 32.24 27.61 -20.37
N LEU A 398 31.50 27.04 -21.33
CA LEU A 398 31.76 27.26 -22.76
C LEU A 398 31.56 28.73 -23.15
N GLY A 399 32.50 29.27 -23.92
CA GLY A 399 32.46 30.66 -24.39
C GLY A 399 31.36 30.91 -25.45
N PRO A 400 31.02 32.19 -25.71
CA PRO A 400 30.02 32.57 -26.71
C PRO A 400 30.45 32.25 -28.15
N ASP A 401 31.73 31.96 -28.37
CA ASP A 401 32.32 31.46 -29.61
C ASP A 401 31.93 30.01 -29.93
N VAL A 402 31.56 29.23 -28.91
CA VAL A 402 31.13 27.83 -29.07
C VAL A 402 29.61 27.71 -29.04
N ILE A 403 28.95 28.37 -28.09
CA ILE A 403 27.48 28.33 -27.96
C ILE A 403 26.93 29.67 -27.48
N SER A 404 25.93 30.20 -28.19
CA SER A 404 25.29 31.46 -27.84
C SER A 404 24.49 31.36 -26.53
N HIS A 405 24.27 32.49 -25.85
CA HIS A 405 23.47 32.50 -24.61
C HIS A 405 22.02 32.01 -24.85
N GLU A 406 21.43 32.32 -26.00
CA GLU A 406 20.09 31.85 -26.37
C GLU A 406 20.09 30.34 -26.62
N SER A 407 21.09 29.83 -27.36
CA SER A 407 21.28 28.40 -27.58
C SER A 407 21.50 27.63 -26.28
N LYS A 408 22.23 28.20 -25.30
CA LYS A 408 22.38 27.61 -23.96
C LYS A 408 21.03 27.44 -23.27
N GLN A 409 20.12 28.41 -23.37
CA GLN A 409 18.78 28.31 -22.78
C GLN A 409 17.92 27.28 -23.51
N THR A 410 17.95 27.27 -24.85
CA THR A 410 17.24 26.27 -25.66
C THR A 410 17.70 24.86 -25.35
N LEU A 411 19.01 24.64 -25.23
CA LEU A 411 19.59 23.33 -24.92
C LEU A 411 19.25 22.92 -23.48
N LEU A 412 19.38 23.85 -22.53
CA LEU A 412 19.05 23.62 -21.13
C LEU A 412 17.57 23.24 -20.94
N PHE A 413 16.63 24.05 -21.42
CA PHE A 413 15.19 23.83 -21.21
C PHE A 413 14.55 22.84 -22.20
N GLY A 414 15.16 22.65 -23.37
CA GLY A 414 14.63 21.79 -24.43
C GLY A 414 15.18 20.37 -24.41
N ALA A 415 16.47 20.17 -24.16
CA ALA A 415 17.09 18.84 -24.20
C ALA A 415 17.42 18.28 -22.81
N TYR A 416 17.88 19.12 -21.87
CA TYR A 416 18.43 18.64 -20.59
C TYR A 416 17.43 18.71 -19.41
N LEU A 417 16.55 19.72 -19.35
CA LEU A 417 15.55 19.87 -18.28
C LEU A 417 14.16 19.23 -18.47
N PRO A 418 13.70 18.74 -19.65
CA PRO A 418 12.39 18.09 -19.73
C PRO A 418 12.25 16.88 -18.80
N TYR A 419 13.36 16.28 -18.41
CA TYR A 419 13.45 15.16 -17.48
C TYR A 419 13.49 15.58 -16.00
N ALA A 420 13.66 16.88 -15.72
CA ALA A 420 13.58 17.48 -14.39
C ALA A 420 12.15 17.99 -14.14
N VAL A 421 11.30 17.15 -13.60
CA VAL A 421 9.93 17.56 -13.21
C VAL A 421 10.04 18.56 -12.05
N ILE A 422 9.61 19.81 -12.24
CA ILE A 422 9.63 20.83 -11.19
C ILE A 422 8.37 20.68 -10.33
N ARG A 423 8.53 20.30 -9.05
CA ARG A 423 7.46 20.49 -8.06
C ARG A 423 7.65 21.87 -7.42
N GLN A 424 6.80 22.83 -7.78
CA GLN A 424 6.53 23.97 -6.89
C GLN A 424 5.80 23.43 -5.66
N CYS A 425 6.53 23.20 -4.57
CA CYS A 425 5.92 23.15 -3.24
C CYS A 425 5.99 24.56 -2.66
N HIS A 426 4.81 25.11 -2.36
CA HIS A 426 4.64 26.35 -1.63
C HIS A 426 5.34 26.27 -0.26
N HIS A 427 5.91 27.42 0.15
CA HIS A 427 6.49 27.73 1.46
C HIS A 427 7.75 26.97 1.91
N THR A 428 8.91 27.56 1.61
CA THR A 428 9.84 28.04 2.66
C THR A 428 10.79 29.06 2.03
N SER A 429 10.81 30.28 2.60
CA SER A 429 11.89 31.24 2.36
C SER A 429 13.14 30.80 3.11
N LEU A 430 14.28 30.72 2.42
CA LEU A 430 15.53 31.40 2.78
C LEU A 430 16.62 31.03 1.75
N ALA A 431 17.59 31.91 1.68
CA ALA A 431 18.44 32.20 0.56
C ALA A 431 19.55 31.15 0.28
N GLU A 432 20.09 31.31 -0.94
CA GLU A 432 21.45 31.01 -1.38
C GLU A 432 21.82 29.61 -1.89
N ASN A 433 22.12 29.61 -3.20
CA ASN A 433 23.12 28.80 -3.88
C ASN A 433 22.97 27.28 -3.81
N SER A 434 22.00 26.78 -4.60
CA SER A 434 22.30 25.78 -5.62
C SER A 434 21.00 25.24 -6.24
N LEU A 435 20.65 25.73 -7.42
CA LEU A 435 19.67 25.09 -8.29
C LEU A 435 20.22 23.74 -8.83
N ILE A 436 21.54 23.60 -8.93
CA ILE A 436 22.26 22.46 -9.54
C ILE A 436 22.15 21.17 -8.69
N TRP A 437 22.28 21.25 -7.37
CA TRP A 437 22.07 20.12 -6.45
C TRP A 437 20.61 19.66 -6.34
N ARG A 438 19.63 20.49 -6.74
CA ARG A 438 18.21 20.10 -6.78
C ARG A 438 17.84 19.30 -8.04
N LEU A 439 18.77 19.11 -8.97
CA LEU A 439 18.61 18.34 -10.20
C LEU A 439 18.94 16.84 -10.04
N ALA A 440 19.05 16.32 -8.82
CA ALA A 440 18.92 14.87 -8.62
C ALA A 440 17.53 14.45 -9.10
N SER A 441 17.47 13.59 -10.12
CA SER A 441 16.21 13.20 -10.78
C SER A 441 15.17 12.85 -9.73
N LEU A 442 14.01 13.51 -9.73
CA LEU A 442 12.93 13.20 -8.77
C LEU A 442 12.55 11.72 -8.77
N ILE A 443 12.82 11.00 -9.87
CA ILE A 443 12.77 9.53 -9.95
C ILE A 443 13.64 8.90 -8.87
N ALA A 444 14.90 9.30 -8.72
CA ALA A 444 15.81 8.75 -7.73
C ALA A 444 15.36 9.08 -6.30
N LEU A 445 14.97 10.32 -6.02
CA LEU A 445 14.51 10.72 -4.67
C LEU A 445 13.19 10.03 -4.28
N ASP A 446 12.23 9.92 -5.21
CA ASP A 446 10.96 9.23 -4.99
C ASP A 446 11.15 7.71 -4.87
N MET A 447 12.04 7.12 -5.64
CA MET A 447 12.31 5.68 -5.55
C MET A 447 13.16 5.36 -4.32
N GLN A 448 14.06 6.26 -3.92
CA GLN A 448 14.82 6.15 -2.69
C GLN A 448 13.92 6.26 -1.47
N SER A 449 12.94 7.17 -1.44
CA SER A 449 12.00 7.24 -0.32
C SER A 449 11.14 5.96 -0.24
N ARG A 450 10.66 5.44 -1.38
CA ARG A 450 9.94 4.16 -1.46
C ARG A 450 10.80 2.98 -1.02
N LEU A 451 12.06 2.90 -1.47
CA LEU A 451 12.97 1.81 -1.13
C LEU A 451 13.45 1.91 0.33
N LEU A 452 13.72 3.10 0.85
CA LEU A 452 14.08 3.30 2.26
C LEU A 452 12.91 2.97 3.18
N ALA A 453 11.68 3.31 2.79
CA ALA A 453 10.51 2.83 3.49
C ALA A 453 10.53 1.29 3.56
N ARG A 454 10.81 0.60 2.45
CA ARG A 454 10.92 -0.89 2.44
C ARG A 454 12.13 -1.45 3.19
N LEU A 455 13.28 -0.79 3.14
CA LEU A 455 14.51 -1.27 3.77
C LEU A 455 14.49 -1.04 5.28
N ARG A 456 13.83 0.01 5.76
CA ARG A 456 13.55 0.20 7.19
C ARG A 456 12.74 -0.98 7.76
N LEU A 457 11.76 -1.48 6.99
CA LEU A 457 11.02 -2.73 7.29
C LEU A 457 11.92 -3.98 7.31
N SER A 458 13.07 -3.97 6.61
CA SER A 458 13.99 -5.12 6.54
C SER A 458 15.12 -5.05 7.57
N SER A 459 15.46 -3.86 8.08
CA SER A 459 16.50 -3.68 9.09
C SER A 459 15.98 -3.86 10.52
N SER A 460 14.69 -3.60 10.78
CA SER A 460 14.04 -3.95 12.06
C SER A 460 14.01 -5.48 12.26
N VAL A 461 13.93 -6.25 11.18
CA VAL A 461 13.93 -7.73 11.18
C VAL A 461 15.30 -8.36 11.51
N LYS A 462 16.40 -7.60 11.56
CA LYS A 462 17.77 -8.13 11.80
C LYS A 462 18.41 -7.73 13.13
N GLN A 463 17.70 -7.02 14.00
CA GLN A 463 18.23 -6.62 15.31
C GLN A 463 17.72 -7.43 16.51
N ASP A 464 16.91 -8.47 16.28
CA ASP A 464 16.51 -9.45 17.31
C ASP A 464 17.21 -10.80 17.16
#